data_AF-A0A2G6LKB3-F1
#
_entry.id   AF-A0A2G6LKB3-F1
#
_cell.length_a   1.000
_cell.length_b   1.000
_cell.length_c   1.000
_cell.angle_alpha   90.00
_cell.angle_beta   90.00
_cell.angle_gamma   90.00
#
_symmetry.space_group_name_H-M   'P 1'
#
loop_
_entity.id
_entity.type
_entity.pdbx_description
1 polymer ?
#
loop_
_entity_poly.entity_id
_entity_poly.type
_entity_poly.pdbx_seq_one_letter_code
_entity_poly.pdbx_strand_id
1 'polypeptide(L)'
;ASDAHMHLWEVNVKVHERGLELIKPGAVCSEIAKELNEIYAEHDLLQYRSFGYGHSFGTLCHYYGREAGLELREDIDTVLAPNMVVSMEPMIMIPEGQAGAGGYREHDILVVGNEGAENITQFPYGPEHNIVKK
;
A
#
# COMPACT_ATOMS: atom_id res chain seq x y z
N ALA A 1 -20.04 -9.36 1.93
CA ALA A 1 -18.83 -10.01 2.49
C ALA A 1 -19.17 -10.58 3.87
N SER A 2 -18.47 -11.62 4.33
CA SER A 2 -18.60 -12.07 5.73
C SER A 2 -17.92 -11.09 6.69
N ASP A 3 -18.23 -11.14 7.98
CA ASP A 3 -17.62 -10.27 9.00
C ASP A 3 -16.09 -10.40 9.06
N ALA A 4 -15.57 -11.63 8.94
CA ALA A 4 -14.12 -11.86 8.90
C ALA A 4 -13.49 -11.22 7.65
N HIS A 5 -14.15 -11.33 6.50
CA HIS A 5 -13.67 -10.67 5.29
C HIS A 5 -13.70 -9.15 5.42
N MET A 6 -14.74 -8.61 6.09
CA MET A 6 -14.90 -7.18 6.30
C MET A 6 -13.83 -6.61 7.21
N HIS A 7 -13.57 -7.26 8.34
CA HIS A 7 -12.54 -6.82 9.28
C HIS A 7 -11.16 -6.72 8.61
N LEU A 8 -10.74 -7.76 7.88
CA LEU A 8 -9.46 -7.79 7.18
C LEU A 8 -9.37 -6.71 6.10
N TRP A 9 -10.45 -6.49 5.36
CA TRP A 9 -10.51 -5.45 4.34
C TRP A 9 -10.39 -4.06 4.95
N GLU A 10 -11.14 -3.77 6.01
CA GLU A 10 -11.10 -2.49 6.72
C GLU A 10 -9.72 -2.18 7.30
N VAL A 11 -9.02 -3.17 7.86
CA VAL A 11 -7.64 -2.97 8.32
C VAL A 11 -6.70 -2.68 7.13
N ASN A 12 -6.85 -3.39 6.01
CA ASN A 12 -6.03 -3.12 4.82
C ASN A 12 -6.29 -1.71 4.26
N VAL A 13 -7.55 -1.26 4.27
CA VAL A 13 -7.94 0.12 3.87
C VAL A 13 -7.36 1.15 4.85
N LYS A 14 -7.38 0.90 6.17
CA LYS A 14 -6.74 1.78 7.15
C LYS A 14 -5.24 1.96 6.88
N VAL A 15 -4.53 0.89 6.50
CA VAL A 15 -3.11 0.97 6.12
C VAL A 15 -2.94 1.73 4.79
N HIS A 16 -3.85 1.52 3.83
CA HIS A 16 -3.86 2.25 2.55
C HIS A 16 -4.00 3.75 2.77
N GLU A 17 -5.02 4.17 3.50
CA GLU A 17 -5.28 5.58 3.82
C GLU A 17 -4.10 6.22 4.55
N ARG A 18 -3.53 5.53 5.54
CA ARG A 18 -2.33 6.06 6.22
C ARG A 18 -1.14 6.19 5.26
N GLY A 19 -0.96 5.23 4.35
CA GLY A 19 0.08 5.29 3.33
C GLY A 19 -0.06 6.52 2.41
N LEU A 20 -1.29 6.89 2.05
CA LEU A 20 -1.56 8.08 1.24
C LEU A 20 -1.12 9.38 1.95
N GLU A 21 -1.26 9.45 3.28
CA GLU A 21 -0.82 10.61 4.08
C GLU A 21 0.70 10.71 4.24
N LEU A 22 1.38 9.57 4.24
CA LEU A 22 2.83 9.46 4.47
C LEU A 22 3.66 9.79 3.23
N ILE A 23 3.13 9.59 2.03
CA ILE A 23 3.81 9.89 0.78
C ILE A 23 3.84 11.41 0.56
N LYS A 24 5.00 11.99 0.81
CA LYS A 24 5.28 13.43 0.65
C LYS A 24 6.79 13.66 0.50
N PRO A 25 7.23 14.81 -0.03
CA PRO A 25 8.65 15.12 -0.12
C PRO A 25 9.31 15.11 1.26
N GLY A 26 10.51 14.53 1.34
CA GLY A 26 11.29 14.37 2.56
C GLY A 26 11.00 13.10 3.36
N ALA A 27 9.94 12.35 3.06
CA ALA A 27 9.68 11.08 3.72
C ALA A 27 10.67 10.00 3.26
N VAL A 28 11.13 9.16 4.20
CA VAL A 28 12.09 8.07 3.93
C VAL A 28 11.33 6.76 3.71
N CYS A 29 11.67 6.00 2.67
CA CYS A 29 10.96 4.76 2.31
C CYS A 29 10.90 3.74 3.47
N SER A 30 12.00 3.54 4.20
CA SER A 30 12.10 2.66 5.36
C SER A 30 11.23 3.10 6.54
N GLU A 31 11.12 4.41 6.77
CA GLU A 31 10.27 4.97 7.83
C GLU A 31 8.79 4.82 7.51
N ILE A 32 8.38 5.01 6.24
CA ILE A 32 7.01 4.74 5.78
C ILE A 32 6.67 3.27 6.03
N ALA A 33 7.54 2.34 5.60
CA ALA A 33 7.31 0.91 5.78
C ALA A 33 7.19 0.54 7.27
N LYS A 34 8.06 1.10 8.11
CA LYS A 34 8.03 0.88 9.56
C LYS A 34 6.70 1.32 10.17
N GLU A 35 6.23 2.52 9.84
CA GLU A 35 4.99 3.05 10.42
C GLU A 35 3.76 2.24 9.98
N LEU A 36 3.69 1.84 8.70
CA LEU A 36 2.61 0.99 8.21
C LEU A 36 2.65 -0.42 8.81
N ASN A 37 3.83 -0.94 9.13
CA ASN A 37 3.99 -2.20 9.85
C ASN A 37 3.42 -2.15 11.27
N GLU A 38 3.53 -1.00 11.97
CA GLU A 38 2.99 -0.82 13.32
C GLU A 38 1.47 -1.00 13.32
N ILE A 39 0.76 -0.47 12.31
CA ILE A 39 -0.69 -0.66 12.16
C ILE A 39 -1.04 -2.13 11.97
N TYR A 40 -0.36 -2.85 11.08
CA TYR A 40 -0.61 -4.29 10.92
C TYR A 40 -0.28 -5.07 12.19
N ALA A 41 0.76 -4.70 12.93
CA ALA A 41 1.14 -5.36 14.18
C ALA A 41 0.09 -5.15 15.28
N GLU A 42 -0.53 -3.96 15.38
CA GLU A 42 -1.66 -3.69 16.29
C GLU A 42 -2.86 -4.63 16.06
N HIS A 43 -3.02 -5.10 14.82
CA HIS A 43 -4.10 -5.98 14.41
C HIS A 43 -3.68 -7.46 14.29
N ASP A 44 -2.45 -7.82 14.67
CA ASP A 44 -1.89 -9.18 14.50
C ASP A 44 -1.95 -9.68 13.04
N LEU A 45 -1.65 -8.78 12.09
CA LEU A 45 -1.67 -9.06 10.65
C LEU A 45 -0.32 -8.89 9.96
N LEU A 46 0.71 -8.43 10.66
CA LEU A 46 2.03 -8.16 10.06
C LEU A 46 2.65 -9.41 9.43
N GLN A 47 2.45 -10.57 10.05
CA GLN A 47 2.89 -11.88 9.56
C GLN A 47 2.24 -12.30 8.23
N TYR A 48 1.13 -11.68 7.84
CA TYR A 48 0.43 -11.97 6.59
C TYR A 48 0.79 -11.01 5.46
N ARG A 49 1.67 -10.02 5.71
CA ARG A 49 2.14 -9.09 4.68
C ARG A 49 2.97 -9.83 3.62
N SER A 50 2.72 -9.53 2.34
CA SER A 50 3.27 -10.32 1.24
C SER A 50 4.46 -9.68 0.50
N PHE A 51 4.54 -8.34 0.43
CA PHE A 51 5.65 -7.61 -0.23
C PHE A 51 5.77 -6.16 0.29
N GLY A 52 6.63 -5.34 -0.34
CA GLY A 52 6.81 -3.93 0.01
C GLY A 52 5.60 -3.06 -0.35
N TYR A 53 5.51 -1.86 0.23
CA TYR A 53 4.30 -1.04 0.16
C TYR A 53 4.11 -0.26 -1.16
N GLY A 54 5.13 -0.24 -2.01
CA GLY A 54 5.10 0.49 -3.27
C GLY A 54 6.45 0.55 -3.96
N HIS A 55 6.44 1.01 -5.21
CA HIS A 55 7.62 1.08 -6.06
C HIS A 55 7.55 2.27 -7.03
N SER A 56 8.70 2.64 -7.61
CA SER A 56 8.78 3.69 -8.65
C SER A 56 8.01 3.33 -9.93
N PHE A 57 7.45 4.35 -10.58
CA PHE A 57 6.84 4.28 -11.91
C PHE A 57 7.73 4.92 -12.98
N GLY A 58 7.46 4.59 -14.25
CA GLY A 58 8.23 5.09 -15.39
C GLY A 58 8.18 4.09 -16.54
N THR A 59 9.31 3.85 -17.18
CA THR A 59 9.42 2.80 -18.22
C THR A 59 9.78 1.46 -17.58
N LEU A 60 8.75 0.69 -17.24
CA LEU A 60 8.89 -0.67 -16.71
C LEU A 60 7.72 -1.55 -17.15
N CYS A 61 7.85 -2.86 -16.98
CA CYS A 61 6.75 -3.79 -17.06
C CYS A 61 7.06 -5.06 -16.25
N HIS A 62 6.22 -6.08 -16.38
CA HIS A 62 6.41 -7.35 -15.69
C HIS A 62 7.64 -8.16 -16.13
N TYR A 63 8.35 -7.78 -17.19
CA TYR A 63 9.53 -8.49 -17.72
C TYR A 63 10.75 -7.60 -18.01
N TYR A 64 10.70 -6.29 -17.73
CA TYR A 64 11.86 -5.39 -17.79
C TYR A 64 11.67 -4.14 -16.91
N GLY A 65 12.78 -3.43 -16.67
CA GLY A 65 12.78 -2.14 -15.98
C GLY A 65 12.59 -2.29 -14.46
N ARG A 66 12.06 -1.23 -13.84
CA ARG A 66 11.90 -0.99 -12.39
C ARG A 66 13.16 -0.44 -11.72
N GLU A 67 12.99 0.72 -11.08
CA GLU A 67 14.06 1.44 -10.38
C GLU A 67 14.19 0.93 -8.94
N ALA A 68 15.13 0.00 -8.72
CA ALA A 68 15.29 -0.68 -7.42
C ALA A 68 15.66 0.24 -6.24
N GLY A 69 16.07 1.49 -6.51
CA GLY A 69 16.43 2.46 -5.47
C GLY A 69 15.24 3.06 -4.74
N LEU A 70 14.05 3.13 -5.36
CA LEU A 70 12.85 3.72 -4.77
C LEU A 70 11.79 2.62 -4.60
N GLU A 71 11.90 1.94 -3.46
CA GLU A 71 11.05 0.84 -3.04
C GLU A 71 10.63 1.12 -1.59
N LEU A 72 9.33 1.09 -1.29
CA LEU A 72 8.83 1.27 0.07
C LEU A 72 9.03 -0.04 0.88
N ARG A 73 10.27 -0.26 1.31
CA ARG A 73 10.73 -1.44 2.08
C ARG A 73 11.56 -1.01 3.27
N GLU A 74 11.65 -1.89 4.25
CA GLU A 74 12.22 -1.62 5.57
C GLU A 74 13.70 -1.23 5.58
N ASP A 75 14.46 -1.61 4.55
CA ASP A 75 15.91 -1.40 4.44
C ASP A 75 16.30 -0.40 3.34
N ILE A 76 15.34 0.37 2.83
CA ILE A 76 15.54 1.35 1.78
C ILE A 76 15.44 2.76 2.36
N ASP A 77 16.57 3.45 2.49
CA ASP A 77 16.64 4.80 3.07
C ASP A 77 16.49 5.93 2.03
N THR A 78 15.94 5.61 0.86
CA THR A 78 15.66 6.62 -0.18
C THR A 78 14.65 7.63 0.33
N VAL A 79 14.97 8.91 0.15
CA VAL A 79 14.12 10.05 0.49
C VAL A 79 13.25 10.39 -0.72
N LEU A 80 11.94 10.45 -0.54
CA LEU A 80 11.01 10.89 -1.58
C LEU A 80 11.25 12.36 -1.91
N ALA A 81 11.33 12.68 -3.20
CA ALA A 81 11.59 14.01 -3.73
C ALA A 81 10.52 14.39 -4.77
N PRO A 82 10.30 15.70 -5.01
CA PRO A 82 9.35 16.15 -6.02
C PRO A 82 9.61 15.52 -7.41
N ASN A 83 8.52 15.21 -8.12
CA ASN A 83 8.43 14.50 -9.41
C ASN A 83 8.66 12.99 -9.37
N MET A 84 8.98 12.40 -8.21
CA MET A 84 8.92 10.96 -8.09
C MET A 84 7.47 10.48 -8.22
N VAL A 85 7.27 9.32 -8.85
CA VAL A 85 5.96 8.69 -8.99
C VAL A 85 6.04 7.31 -8.33
N VAL A 86 5.22 7.10 -7.31
CA VAL A 86 5.29 5.91 -6.45
C VAL A 86 3.89 5.35 -6.20
N SER A 87 3.76 4.04 -6.02
CA SER A 87 2.51 3.42 -5.57
C SER A 87 2.35 3.45 -4.04
N MET A 88 1.10 3.39 -3.59
CA MET A 88 0.72 2.87 -2.27
C MET A 88 -0.16 1.64 -2.48
N GLU A 89 0.34 0.47 -2.10
CA GLU A 89 -0.28 -0.82 -2.43
C GLU A 89 -0.18 -1.88 -1.33
N PRO A 90 -0.65 -1.57 -0.09
CA PRO A 90 -0.58 -2.50 1.03
C PRO A 90 -1.35 -3.79 0.72
N MET A 91 -0.72 -4.92 1.06
CA MET A 91 -1.33 -6.24 0.88
C MET A 91 -1.05 -7.19 2.03
N ILE A 92 -2.13 -7.87 2.46
CA ILE A 92 -2.08 -9.07 3.28
C ILE A 92 -2.65 -10.28 2.52
N MET A 93 -2.13 -11.46 2.82
CA MET A 93 -2.63 -12.74 2.28
C MET A 93 -2.92 -13.70 3.42
N ILE A 94 -4.20 -14.00 3.62
CA ILE A 94 -4.67 -14.94 4.63
C ILE A 94 -4.72 -16.34 4.01
N PRO A 95 -4.01 -17.34 4.58
CA PRO A 95 -3.93 -18.69 4.04
C PRO A 95 -5.30 -19.38 3.92
N GLU A 96 -5.42 -20.30 2.97
CA GLU A 96 -6.60 -21.16 2.85
C GLU A 96 -6.88 -21.92 4.16
N GLY A 97 -8.17 -22.08 4.48
CA GLY A 97 -8.63 -22.74 5.71
C GLY A 97 -8.78 -21.82 6.92
N GLN A 98 -8.31 -20.57 6.85
CA GLN A 98 -8.55 -19.56 7.88
C GLN A 98 -9.80 -18.71 7.57
N ALA A 99 -10.39 -18.11 8.60
CA ALA A 99 -11.50 -17.18 8.41
C ALA A 99 -11.04 -15.95 7.62
N GLY A 100 -11.76 -15.61 6.55
CA GLY A 100 -11.38 -14.51 5.67
C GLY A 100 -10.22 -14.83 4.71
N ALA A 101 -9.90 -16.11 4.47
CA ALA A 101 -8.87 -16.55 3.53
C ALA A 101 -8.96 -15.81 2.17
N GLY A 102 -7.82 -15.32 1.68
CA GLY A 102 -7.73 -14.52 0.47
C GLY A 102 -6.66 -13.43 0.53
N GLY A 103 -6.45 -12.76 -0.60
CA GLY A 103 -5.59 -11.59 -0.71
C GLY A 103 -6.39 -10.30 -0.69
N TYR A 104 -5.92 -9.32 0.08
CA TYR A 104 -6.53 -7.99 0.21
C TYR A 104 -5.52 -6.96 -0.24
N ARG A 105 -5.82 -6.17 -1.28
CA ARG A 105 -4.91 -5.18 -1.83
C ARG A 105 -5.66 -4.04 -2.49
N GLU A 106 -5.35 -2.83 -2.06
CA GLU A 106 -5.64 -1.60 -2.80
C GLU A 106 -4.36 -1.17 -3.53
N HIS A 107 -4.46 -0.32 -4.55
CA HIS A 107 -3.27 0.18 -5.25
C HIS A 107 -3.56 1.55 -5.89
N ASP A 108 -2.97 2.59 -5.31
CA ASP A 108 -3.00 3.95 -5.86
C ASP A 108 -1.64 4.38 -6.39
N ILE A 109 -1.63 5.32 -7.33
CA ILE A 109 -0.42 5.93 -7.89
C ILE A 109 -0.39 7.39 -7.45
N LEU A 110 0.76 7.81 -6.91
CA LEU A 110 0.94 9.14 -6.37
C LEU A 110 2.11 9.84 -7.06
N VAL A 111 1.89 11.09 -7.47
CA VAL A 111 2.93 11.99 -7.97
C VAL A 111 3.37 12.89 -6.83
N VAL A 112 4.61 12.77 -6.39
CA VAL A 112 5.17 13.56 -5.29
C VAL A 112 5.37 15.00 -5.76
N GLY A 113 4.70 15.95 -5.12
CA GLY A 113 4.82 17.39 -5.35
C GLY A 113 5.80 18.06 -4.38
N ASN A 114 5.74 19.39 -4.28
CA ASN A 114 6.62 20.18 -3.40
C ASN A 114 6.20 20.19 -1.92
N GLU A 115 4.91 19.96 -1.63
CA GLU A 115 4.36 20.03 -0.26
C GLU A 115 3.56 18.76 0.14
N GLY A 116 3.39 17.81 -0.78
CA GLY A 116 2.58 16.61 -0.58
C GLY A 116 2.65 15.70 -1.80
N ALA A 117 1.61 14.91 -2.04
CA ALA A 117 1.49 14.10 -3.26
C ALA A 117 0.07 14.18 -3.84
N GLU A 118 0.00 14.13 -5.17
CA GLU A 118 -1.26 14.04 -5.91
C GLU A 118 -1.57 12.57 -6.17
N ASN A 119 -2.68 12.06 -5.65
CA ASN A 119 -3.18 10.73 -6.00
C ASN A 119 -3.94 10.79 -7.33
N ILE A 120 -3.41 10.11 -8.34
CA ILE A 120 -3.97 10.12 -9.70
C ILE A 120 -4.89 8.92 -9.97
N THR A 121 -5.05 8.00 -9.02
CA THR A 121 -6.05 6.93 -9.08
C THR A 121 -7.39 7.45 -8.55
N GLN A 122 -8.43 7.42 -9.39
CA GLN A 122 -9.74 8.00 -9.07
C GLN A 122 -10.84 6.95 -8.85
N PHE A 123 -10.53 5.67 -9.05
CA PHE A 123 -11.51 4.60 -8.81
C PHE A 123 -11.69 4.42 -7.30
N PRO A 124 -12.93 4.34 -6.79
CA PRO A 124 -13.14 4.20 -5.35
C PRO A 124 -12.60 2.87 -4.82
N TYR A 125 -11.98 2.89 -3.65
CA TYR A 125 -11.54 1.71 -2.92
C TYR A 125 -12.46 1.39 -1.74
N GLY A 126 -12.24 0.23 -1.13
CA GLY A 126 -12.91 -0.15 0.11
C GLY A 126 -14.35 -0.66 -0.04
N PRO A 127 -14.92 -1.15 1.08
CA PRO A 127 -16.18 -1.89 1.09
C PRO A 127 -17.43 -1.06 0.81
N GLU A 128 -17.39 0.26 1.05
CA GLU A 128 -18.51 1.15 0.80
C GLU A 128 -18.92 1.20 -0.68
N HIS A 129 -17.95 0.97 -1.57
CA HIS A 129 -18.12 1.07 -3.01
C HIS A 129 -18.00 -0.28 -3.73
N ASN A 130 -17.15 -1.18 -3.23
CA ASN A 130 -16.71 -2.35 -3.99
C ASN A 130 -17.41 -3.66 -3.63
N ILE A 131 -18.51 -3.62 -2.87
CA ILE A 131 -19.43 -4.77 -2.75
C ILE A 131 -20.42 -4.75 -3.92
N VAL A 132 -20.05 -5.41 -5.01
CA VAL A 132 -20.88 -5.51 -6.23
C VAL A 132 -22.07 -6.44 -5.98
N LYS A 133 -23.28 -5.88 -6.00
CA LYS A 133 -24.53 -6.66 -5.93
C LYS A 133 -24.80 -7.33 -7.29
N LYS A 134 -25.24 -8.58 -7.25
CA LYS A 134 -25.70 -9.31 -8.44
C LYS A 134 -27.15 -8.98 -8.76
#